data_AF-A0A5K1B5R3-F1
#
_entry.id   AF-A0A5K1B5R3-F1
#
_cell.length_a   1.000
_cell.length_b   1.000
_cell.length_c   1.000
_cell.angle_alpha   90.00
_cell.angle_beta   90.00
_cell.angle_gamma   90.00
#
_symmetry.space_group_name_H-M   'P 1'
#
loop_
_entity.id
_entity.type
_entity.pdbx_description
1 polymer ?
#
loop_
_entity_poly.entity_id
_entity_poly.type
_entity_poly.pdbx_seq_one_letter_code
_entity_poly.pdbx_strand_id
1 'polypeptide(L)' 'IPGDGRCLFRSVVHGACLRLGKPSPSESHEKALADELRAK' A
#
# COMPACT_ATOMS: atom_id res chain seq x y z
N ILE A 1 -11.47 6.39 1.80
CA ILE A 1 -11.92 7.79 2.06
C ILE A 1 -10.93 8.70 1.35
N PRO A 2 -11.36 9.66 0.50
CA PRO A 2 -10.41 10.64 -0.05
C PRO A 2 -9.69 11.35 1.10
N GLY A 3 -8.37 11.25 1.17
CA GLY A 3 -7.56 11.85 2.24
C GLY A 3 -7.20 10.94 3.43
N ASP A 4 -7.49 9.63 3.40
CA ASP A 4 -7.08 8.71 4.50
C ASP A 4 -5.59 8.29 4.48
N GLY A 5 -4.79 8.87 3.59
CA GLY A 5 -3.35 8.62 3.46
C GLY A 5 -2.98 7.24 2.89
N ARG A 6 -3.95 6.34 2.69
CA ARG A 6 -3.69 5.01 2.12
C ARG A 6 -3.26 5.07 0.66
N CYS A 7 -3.68 6.11 -0.07
CA CYS A 7 -3.25 6.31 -1.47
C CYS A 7 -1.73 6.45 -1.60
N LEU A 8 -1.08 7.16 -0.67
CA LEU A 8 0.37 7.30 -0.66
C LEU A 8 1.06 5.96 -0.43
N PHE A 9 0.58 5.19 0.54
CA PHE A 9 1.09 3.84 0.81
C PHE A 9 1.01 2.94 -0.43
N ARG A 10 -0.15 2.93 -1.11
CA ARG A 10 -0.35 2.15 -2.34
C ARG A 10 0.61 2.54 -3.45
N SER A 11 0.83 3.84 -3.68
CA SER A 11 1.79 4.31 -4.69
C SER A 11 3.22 3.85 -4.39
N VAL A 12 3.64 3.86 -3.12
CA VAL A 12 4.97 3.40 -2.70
C VAL A 12 5.11 1.88 -2.89
N VAL A 13 4.14 1.10 -2.41
CA VAL A 13 4.12 -0.36 -2.55
C VAL A 13 4.17 -0.76 -4.02
N HIS A 14 3.34 -0.14 -4.85
CA HIS A 14 3.31 -0.39 -6.27
C HIS A 14 4.68 -0.14 -6.92
N GLY A 15 5.30 1.01 -6.63
CA GLY A 15 6.64 1.34 -7.12
C GLY A 15 7.72 0.36 -6.64
N ALA A 16 7.64 -0.13 -5.41
CA ALA A 16 8.55 -1.13 -4.88
C ALA A 16 8.38 -2.49 -5.58
N CYS A 17 7.14 -2.93 -5.78
CA CYS A 17 6.81 -4.15 -6.51
C CYS A 17 7.33 -4.11 -7.95
N LEU A 18 7.12 -3.01 -8.67
CA LEU A 18 7.64 -2.82 -10.02
C LEU A 18 9.17 -2.94 -10.07
N ARG A 19 9.89 -2.27 -9.14
CA ARG A 19 11.36 -2.36 -9.08
C ARG A 19 11.86 -3.77 -8.74
N LEU A 20 11.09 -4.54 -7.99
CA LEU A 20 11.42 -5.91 -7.59
C LEU A 20 10.93 -6.96 -8.61
N GLY A 21 10.25 -6.56 -9.68
CA GLY A 21 9.63 -7.49 -10.64
C GLY A 21 8.51 -8.33 -10.03
N LYS A 22 7.91 -7.86 -8.93
CA LYS A 22 6.85 -8.57 -8.21
C LYS A 22 5.47 -7.98 -8.57
N PRO A 23 4.40 -8.79 -8.54
CA PRO A 23 3.05 -8.25 -8.66
C PRO A 23 2.72 -7.34 -7.48
N SER A 24 1.87 -6.33 -7.72
CA SER A 24 1.29 -5.53 -6.63
C SER A 24 0.46 -6.45 -5.72
N PRO A 25 0.46 -6.26 -4.39
CA PRO A 25 -0.44 -6.97 -3.51
C PRO A 25 -1.91 -6.66 -3.84
N SER A 26 -2.83 -7.50 -3.38
CA SER A 26 -4.25 -7.21 -3.48
C SER A 26 -4.61 -5.96 -2.66
N GLU A 27 -5.66 -5.25 -3.07
CA GLU A 27 -6.13 -4.05 -2.37
C GLU A 27 -6.45 -4.30 -0.89
N SER A 28 -7.02 -5.48 -0.57
CA SER A 28 -7.30 -5.89 0.80
C SER A 28 -6.05 -6.03 1.66
N HIS A 29 -4.98 -6.60 1.10
CA HIS A 29 -3.69 -6.71 1.78
C HIS A 29 -3.01 -5.35 1.92
N GLU A 30 -3.01 -4.51 0.87
CA GLU A 30 -2.47 -3.15 0.95
C GLU A 30 -3.19 -2.32 2.02
N LYS A 31 -4.52 -2.45 2.12
CA LYS A 31 -5.33 -1.78 3.14
C LYS A 31 -4.95 -2.23 4.55
N ALA A 32 -4.85 -3.54 4.79
CA ALA A 32 -4.51 -4.08 6.10
C ALA A 32 -3.10 -3.61 6.55
N LEU A 33 -2.12 -3.65 5.65
CA LEU A 33 -0.77 -3.17 5.93
C LEU A 33 -0.74 -1.66 6.20
N ALA A 34 -1.47 -0.85 5.42
CA ALA A 34 -1.58 0.58 5.66
C ALA A 34 -2.22 0.89 7.02
N ASP A 35 -3.24 0.12 7.41
CA ASP A 35 -3.92 0.28 8.69
C ASP A 35 -3.03 -0.14 9.87
N GLU A 36 -2.27 -1.23 9.74
CA GLU A 36 -1.28 -1.64 10.74
C GLU A 36 -0.19 -0.58 10.94
N LEU A 37 0.32 0.01 9.84
CA LEU A 37 1.33 1.07 9.92
C LEU A 37 0.80 2.35 10.56
N ARG A 38 -0.47 2.69 10.35
CA ARG A 38 -1.11 3.86 10.97
C ARG A 38 -1.40 3.66 12.47
N ALA A 39 -1.53 2.43 12.92
CA ALA A 39 -1.79 2.10 14.31
C ALA A 39 -0.52 2.10 15.20
N LYS A 40 0.65 2.34 14.60
CA LYS A 40 1.96 2.43 15.25
C LYS A 40 2.40 3.89 15.34
#